data_AF-A0A1G7MSI7-F1
#
_entry.id   AF-A0A1G7MSI7-F1
#
_cell.length_a   1.000
_cell.length_b   1.000
_cell.length_c   1.000
_cell.angle_alpha   90.00
_cell.angle_beta   90.00
_cell.angle_gamma   90.00
#
_symmetry.space_group_name_H-M   'P 1'
#
loop_
_entity.id
_entity.type
_entity.pdbx_description
1 polymer ?
#
loop_
_entity_poly.entity_id
_entity_poly.type
_entity_poly.pdbx_seq_one_letter_code
_entity_poly.pdbx_strand_id
1 'polypeptide(L)' 'MNIKTGLEIVKMHSEYQQKIRELEVAINQLADYDYCQTVLREQLSRLRSELVALEDTRFQALEPVVIGTSLLGGK' A
#
# COMPACT_ATOMS: atom_id res chain seq x y z
N MET A 1 -2.46 -6.98 -16.60
CA MET A 1 -1.77 -6.53 -15.37
C MET A 1 -1.91 -5.01 -15.35
N ASN A 2 -2.76 -4.46 -14.47
CA ASN A 2 -3.05 -3.02 -14.47
C ASN A 2 -1.94 -2.34 -13.66
N ILE A 3 -0.96 -1.76 -14.34
CA ILE A 3 0.20 -1.11 -13.70
C ILE A 3 -0.31 0.15 -13.04
N LYS A 4 -0.34 0.16 -11.69
CA LYS A 4 -0.75 1.33 -10.93
C LYS A 4 0.36 2.38 -10.96
N THR A 5 -0.02 3.62 -11.18
CA THR A 5 0.92 4.75 -11.20
C THR A 5 1.41 5.08 -9.79
N GLY A 6 2.59 5.71 -9.67
CA GLY A 6 3.13 6.08 -8.36
C GLY A 6 2.19 6.94 -7.52
N LEU A 7 1.41 7.83 -8.16
CA LEU A 7 0.39 8.65 -7.50
C LEU A 7 -0.75 7.81 -6.91
N GLU A 8 -1.21 6.79 -7.64
CA GLU A 8 -2.23 5.86 -7.15
C GLU A 8 -1.73 5.04 -5.96
N ILE A 9 -0.46 4.65 -5.98
CA ILE A 9 0.16 3.92 -4.86
C ILE A 9 0.23 4.80 -3.59
N VAL A 10 0.62 6.07 -3.74
CA VAL A 10 0.62 7.03 -2.62
C VAL A 10 -0.80 7.28 -2.10
N LYS A 11 -1.79 7.41 -2.98
CA LYS A 11 -3.18 7.61 -2.59
C LYS A 11 -3.74 6.41 -1.82
N MET A 12 -3.52 5.20 -2.33
CA MET A 12 -3.94 3.96 -1.65
C MET A 12 -3.27 3.81 -0.27
N HIS A 13 -2.00 4.19 -0.12
CA HIS A 13 -1.33 4.15 1.17
C HIS A 13 -1.98 5.08 2.19
N SER A 14 -2.28 6.32 1.80
CA SER A 14 -2.98 7.28 2.67
C SER A 14 -4.36 6.75 3.08
N GLU A 15 -5.11 6.19 2.13
CA GLU A 15 -6.43 5.58 2.38
C GLU A 15 -6.34 4.38 3.33
N TYR A 16 -5.34 3.50 3.17
CA TYR A 16 -5.11 2.38 4.07
C TYR A 16 -4.73 2.84 5.47
N GLN A 17 -3.86 3.85 5.61
CA GLN A 17 -3.53 4.43 6.91
C GLN A 17 -4.75 5.04 7.60
N GLN A 18 -5.63 5.71 6.84
CA GLN A 18 -6.86 6.27 7.40
C GLN A 18 -7.79 5.17 7.90
N LYS A 19 -8.03 4.13 7.09
CA LYS A 19 -8.88 2.98 7.48
C LYS A 19 -8.34 2.24 8.70
N ILE A 20 -7.01 2.08 8.81
CA ILE A 20 -6.39 1.47 10.00
C ILE A 20 -6.73 2.28 11.25
N ARG A 21 -6.58 3.62 11.21
CA ARG A 21 -6.92 4.49 12.36
C ARG A 21 -8.40 4.38 12.73
N GLU A 22 -9.29 4.36 11.75
CA GLU A 22 -10.73 4.23 11.98
C GLU A 22 -11.08 2.89 12.65
N LEU A 23 -10.46 1.79 12.19
CA LEU A 23 -10.65 0.46 12.79
C LEU A 23 -10.08 0.37 14.21
N GLU A 24 -8.92 0.99 14.48
CA GLU A 24 -8.34 1.05 15.81
C GLU A 24 -9.26 1.80 16.79
N VAL A 25 -9.82 2.94 16.38
CA VAL A 25 -10.79 3.68 17.18
C VAL A 25 -12.06 2.86 17.41
N ALA A 26 -12.58 2.20 16.38
CA ALA A 26 -13.77 1.36 16.50
C ALA A 26 -13.57 0.19 17.47
N ILE A 27 -12.43 -0.51 17.37
CA ILE A 27 -12.08 -1.62 18.29
C ILE A 27 -12.06 -1.13 19.74
N ASN A 28 -11.49 0.06 20.00
CA ASN A 28 -11.42 0.63 21.34
C ASN A 28 -12.80 1.04 21.89
N GLN A 29 -13.74 1.43 21.02
CA GLN A 29 -15.12 1.76 21.40
C GLN A 29 -16.00 0.53 21.62
N LEU A 30 -15.66 -0.60 20.99
CA LEU A 30 -16.41 -1.86 21.05
C LEU A 30 -15.94 -2.79 22.18
N ALA A 31 -15.48 -2.23 23.30
CA ALA A 31 -14.85 -2.96 24.43
C ALA A 31 -15.65 -4.19 24.92
N ASP A 32 -16.98 -4.16 24.80
CA ASP A 32 -17.89 -5.18 25.34
C ASP A 32 -18.34 -6.25 24.32
N TYR A 33 -17.88 -6.19 23.06
CA TYR A 33 -18.29 -7.11 21.99
C TYR A 33 -17.12 -7.93 21.44
N ASP A 34 -16.78 -9.02 22.13
CA ASP A 34 -15.64 -9.90 21.82
C ASP A 34 -15.62 -10.44 20.38
N TYR A 35 -16.78 -10.85 19.85
CA TYR A 35 -16.87 -11.35 18.47
C TYR A 35 -16.58 -10.24 17.45
N CYS A 36 -17.18 -9.05 17.64
CA CYS A 36 -16.97 -7.91 16.75
C CYS A 36 -15.51 -7.42 16.81
N GLN A 37 -14.89 -7.39 17.99
CA GLN A 37 -13.47 -7.06 18.13
C GLN A 37 -12.58 -8.05 17.38
N THR A 38 -12.89 -9.34 17.45
CA THR A 38 -12.08 -10.37 16.79
C THR A 38 -12.11 -10.18 15.27
N VAL A 39 -13.29 -9.96 14.69
CA VAL A 39 -13.45 -9.68 13.26
C VAL A 39 -12.73 -8.39 12.86
N LEU A 40 -12.87 -7.32 13.64
CA LEU A 40 -12.19 -6.04 13.35
C LEU A 40 -10.67 -6.16 13.45
N ARG A 41 -10.14 -6.91 14.42
CA ARG A 41 -8.70 -7.19 14.55
C ARG A 41 -8.18 -8.00 13.36
N GLU A 42 -8.95 -8.95 12.86
CA GLU A 42 -8.60 -9.72 11.65
C GLU A 42 -8.55 -8.83 10.41
N GLN A 43 -9.55 -7.96 10.22
CA GLN A 43 -9.56 -6.98 9.12
C GLN A 43 -8.38 -6.01 9.20
N LEU A 44 -8.04 -5.57 10.41
CA LEU A 44 -6.90 -4.69 10.68
C LEU A 44 -5.57 -5.38 10.35
N SER A 45 -5.39 -6.65 10.74
CA SER A 45 -4.17 -7.41 10.42
C SER A 45 -4.00 -7.59 8.91
N ARG A 46 -5.10 -7.82 8.19
CA ARG A 46 -5.13 -7.92 6.73
C ARG A 46 -4.73 -6.62 6.05
N LEU A 47 -5.32 -5.50 6.47
CA LEU A 47 -4.99 -4.16 5.98
C LEU A 47 -3.53 -3.79 6.24
N ARG A 48 -2.97 -4.13 7.41
CA ARG A 48 -1.54 -3.93 7.69
C ARG A 48 -0.65 -4.75 6.77
N SER A 49 -1.02 -6.00 6.51
CA SER A 49 -0.27 -6.88 5.60
C SER A 49 -0.30 -6.36 4.15
N GLU A 50 -1.46 -5.89 3.69
CA GLU A 50 -1.58 -5.24 2.38
C GLU A 50 -0.77 -3.95 2.28
N LEU A 51 -0.72 -3.16 3.35
CA LEU A 51 0.04 -1.92 3.41
C LEU A 51 1.55 -2.21 3.30
N VAL A 52 2.06 -3.22 4.02
CA VAL A 52 3.46 -3.68 3.91
C VAL A 52 3.78 -4.13 2.48
N ALA A 53 2.91 -4.93 1.85
CA ALA A 53 3.08 -5.33 0.45
C ALA A 53 3.07 -4.13 -0.52
N LEU A 54 2.27 -3.09 -0.21
CA LEU A 54 2.23 -1.84 -0.97
C LEU A 54 3.49 -0.96 -0.76
N GLU A 55 4.20 -1.15 0.35
CA GLU A 55 5.48 -0.47 0.62
C GLU A 55 6.63 -1.22 -0.07
N ASP A 56 6.63 -2.55 -0.06
CA ASP A 56 7.60 -3.38 -0.77
C ASP A 56 7.61 -3.11 -2.28
N THR A 57 6.43 -2.83 -2.85
CA THR A 57 6.29 -2.47 -4.27
C THR A 57 6.67 -1.02 -4.58
N ARG A 58 6.78 -0.15 -3.57
CA ARG A 58 7.10 1.27 -3.72
C ARG A 58 8.60 1.56 -3.85
N PHE A 59 9.45 0.61 -3.45
CA PHE A 59 10.90 0.76 -3.40
C PHE A 59 11.67 -0.24 -4.28
N GLN A 60 11.03 -0.91 -5.23
CA GLN A 60 11.80 -1.61 -6.25
C GLN A 60 12.54 -0.57 -7.10
N ALA A 61 13.87 -0.58 -7.01
CA ALA A 61 14.72 0.25 -7.84
C ALA A 61 14.33 0.01 -9.30
N LEU A 62 13.83 1.06 -9.97
CA LEU A 62 13.63 1.03 -11.41
C LEU A 62 14.97 0.64 -12.04
N GLU A 63 14.99 -0.46 -12.81
CA GLU A 63 16.19 -0.80 -13.58
C GLU A 63 16.58 0.41 -14.41
N PRO A 64 17.87 0.81 -14.39
CA PRO A 64 18.31 1.99 -15.12
C PRO A 64 17.96 1.81 -16.59
N VAL A 65 17.12 2.69 -17.11
CA VAL A 65 16.83 2.75 -18.54
C VAL A 65 18.11 3.24 -19.22
N VAL A 66 18.92 2.30 -19.71
CA VAL A 66 20.07 2.60 -20.54
C VAL A 66 19.52 3.09 -21.88
N ILE A 67 19.42 4.41 -22.05
CA ILE A 67 19.15 5.03 -23.35
C ILE A 67 20.38 4.73 -24.21
N GLY A 68 20.29 3.66 -25.00
CA GLY A 68 21.30 3.36 -26.01
C GLY A 68 21.42 4.55 -26.95
N THR A 69 22.57 5.20 -26.97
CA THR A 69 22.93 6.24 -27.94
C THR A 69 23.10 5.61 -29.33
N SER A 70 22.07 4.98 -29.88
CA SER A 70 22.02 4.58 -31.28
C SER A 70 21.06 5.52 -31.98
N LEU A 71 21.56 6.74 -32.25
CA LEU A 71 21.08 7.68 -33.29
C LEU A 71 21.82 9.03 -33.27
N LEU A 72 22.82 9.23 -32.40
CA LEU A 72 23.64 10.45 -32.34
C LEU A 72 25.11 10.22 -32.73
N GLY A 73 25.33 9.46 -33.81
CA GLY A 73 26.66 9.38 -34.43
C GLY A 73 26.71 8.54 -35.69
N GLY A 74 27.12 9.15 -36.81
CA GLY A 74 27.95 8.43 -37.78
C GLY A 74 27.54 8.43 -39.26
N LYS A 75 27.24 9.58 -39.87
CA LYS A 75 27.93 10.13 -41.06
C LYS A 75 27.31 11.44 -41.53
#